data_AF-A0A7D5EA19-F1
#
_entry.id   AF-A0A7D5EA19-F1
#
_cell.length_a   1.000
_cell.length_b   1.000
_cell.length_c   1.000
_cell.angle_alpha   90.00
_cell.angle_beta   90.00
_cell.angle_gamma   90.00
#
_symmetry.space_group_name_H-M   'P 1'
#
loop_
_entity.id
_entity.type
_entity.pdbx_description
1 polymer ?
#
loop_
_entity_poly.entity_id
_entity_poly.type
_entity_poly.pdbx_seq_one_letter_code
_entity_poly.pdbx_strand_id
1 'polypeptide(L)' 'MLGFLLLISGSLGSMFKNSGEQENQEADVKGGGIIMIGPIPIVFGSDKSSVQTLLILAIVLMVMYFIVFR' A
#
# COMPACT_ATOMS: atom_id res chain seq x y z
N MET A 1 -27.41 -3.78 10.65
CA MET A 1 -26.05 -4.29 10.34
C MET A 1 -25.87 -4.63 8.87
N LEU A 2 -26.83 -5.28 8.21
CA LEU A 2 -26.75 -5.59 6.76
C LEU A 2 -26.53 -4.37 5.85
N GLY A 3 -27.21 -3.24 6.11
CA GLY A 3 -27.00 -2.00 5.34
C GLY A 3 -25.62 -1.36 5.54
N PHE A 4 -25.05 -1.48 6.74
CA PHE A 4 -23.70 -1.00 7.04
C PHE A 4 -22.64 -1.86 6.34
N LEU A 5 -22.84 -3.18 6.27
CA LEU A 5 -22.00 -4.09 5.50
C LEU A 5 -22.06 -3.77 3.99
N LEU A 6 -23.23 -3.45 3.44
CA LEU A 6 -23.40 -3.06 2.05
C LEU A 6 -22.73 -1.73 1.72
N LEU A 7 -22.80 -0.74 2.63
CA LEU A 7 -22.10 0.53 2.49
C LEU A 7 -20.58 0.35 2.42
N ILE A 8 -20.00 -0.47 3.29
CA ILE A 8 -18.55 -0.78 3.29
C ILE A 8 -18.15 -1.54 2.03
N SER A 9 -18.98 -2.50 1.61
CA SER A 9 -18.70 -3.32 0.41
C SER A 9 -18.75 -2.47 -0.87
N GLY A 10 -19.70 -1.54 -0.98
CA GLY A 10 -19.80 -0.62 -2.11
C GLY A 10 -18.70 0.45 -2.13
N SER A 11 -18.31 0.99 -0.96
CA SER A 11 -17.24 1.99 -0.88
C SER A 11 -15.86 1.41 -1.17
N LEU A 12 -15.57 0.17 -0.73
CA LEU A 12 -14.33 -0.52 -1.11
C LEU A 12 -14.34 -0.88 -2.60
N GLY A 13 -15.46 -1.39 -3.13
CA GLY A 13 -15.58 -1.74 -4.54
C GLY A 13 -15.34 -0.57 -5.49
N SER A 14 -15.73 0.66 -5.09
CA SER A 14 -15.49 1.87 -5.88
C SER A 14 -14.05 2.40 -5.81
N MET A 15 -13.32 2.19 -4.70
CA MET A 15 -11.87 2.48 -4.64
C MET A 15 -11.06 1.56 -5.56
N PHE A 16 -11.49 0.31 -5.74
CA PHE A 16 -10.82 -0.63 -6.65
C PHE A 16 -11.23 -0.45 -8.11
N LYS A 17 -12.46 0.01 -8.39
CA LYS A 17 -12.97 0.23 -9.76
C LYS A 17 -12.45 1.50 -10.43
N ASN A 18 -11.95 2.49 -9.66
CA ASN A 18 -11.40 3.72 -10.22
C ASN A 18 -9.95 3.59 -10.76
N SER A 19 -9.41 2.38 -10.81
CA SER A 19 -8.07 2.09 -11.35
C SER A 19 -8.10 1.49 -12.77
N GLY A 20 -9.22 1.62 -13.51
CA GLY A 20 -9.47 0.75 -14.67
C GLY A 20 -10.18 1.31 -15.90
N GLU A 21 -10.44 2.62 -16.03
CA GLU A 21 -10.90 3.18 -17.31
C GLU A 21 -10.25 4.54 -17.60
N GLN A 22 -9.18 4.48 -18.41
CA GLN A 22 -8.55 5.49 -19.29
C GLN A 22 -7.04 5.21 -19.27
N GLU A 23 -6.30 5.05 -20.35
CA GLU A 23 -6.46 5.05 -21.80
C GLU A 23 -5.14 4.45 -22.32
N ASN A 24 -5.06 4.00 -23.57
CA ASN A 24 -3.86 3.50 -24.26
C ASN A 24 -2.67 4.47 -24.19
N GLN A 25 -1.95 4.51 -23.08
CA GLN A 25 -0.63 5.08 -22.92
C GLN A 25 0.14 4.09 -22.06
N GLU A 26 1.39 3.81 -22.41
CA GLU A 26 2.31 3.01 -21.60
C GLU A 26 2.53 3.71 -20.26
N ALA A 27 1.55 3.62 -19.37
CA ALA A 27 1.63 4.13 -18.01
C ALA A 27 2.58 3.19 -17.30
N ASP A 28 3.86 3.58 -17.26
CA ASP A 28 4.85 2.99 -16.38
C ASP A 28 4.25 2.95 -14.97
N VAL A 29 3.78 1.77 -14.56
CA VAL A 29 3.00 1.61 -13.34
C VAL A 29 3.98 1.73 -12.18
N LYS A 30 4.14 2.95 -11.70
CA LYS A 30 4.98 3.28 -10.55
C LYS A 30 4.28 2.83 -9.29
N GLY A 31 4.54 1.58 -8.94
CA GLY A 31 4.03 0.93 -7.74
C GLY A 31 5.14 0.21 -6.99
N GLY A 32 4.88 -0.09 -5.73
CA GLY A 32 5.76 -0.87 -4.88
C GLY A 32 5.03 -1.46 -3.69
N GLY A 33 5.64 -2.44 -3.05
CA GLY A 33 5.10 -3.16 -1.91
C GLY A 33 6.17 -3.42 -0.85
N ILE A 34 5.73 -3.62 0.38
CA ILE A 34 6.59 -3.95 1.52
C ILE A 34 6.13 -5.31 2.05
N ILE A 35 7.06 -6.25 2.19
CA ILE A 35 6.85 -7.56 2.81
C ILE A 35 7.60 -7.57 4.14
N MET A 36 6.89 -7.76 5.24
CA MET A 36 7.50 -7.87 6.57
C MET A 36 7.81 -9.35 6.88
N ILE A 37 9.08 -9.75 6.81
CA ILE A 37 9.53 -11.08 7.23
C ILE A 37 10.03 -10.96 8.67
N GLY A 38 9.11 -11.07 9.63
CA GLY A 38 9.38 -10.71 11.01
C GLY A 38 9.76 -9.22 11.14
N PRO A 39 10.65 -8.83 12.05
CA PRO A 39 11.08 -7.45 12.21
C PRO A 39 11.92 -6.89 11.03
N ILE A 40 12.10 -7.66 9.96
CA ILE A 40 12.90 -7.27 8.80
C ILE A 40 11.99 -6.95 7.61
N PRO A 41 11.77 -5.65 7.29
CA PRO A 41 11.03 -5.24 6.10
C PRO A 41 11.85 -5.50 4.82
N ILE A 42 11.20 -6.05 3.79
CA ILE A 42 11.72 -6.19 2.43
C ILE A 42 10.86 -5.35 1.49
N VAL A 43 11.49 -4.39 0.80
CA VAL A 43 10.80 -3.41 -0.05
C VAL A 43 11.07 -3.71 -1.52
N PHE A 44 10.01 -3.71 -2.32
CA PHE A 44 10.05 -3.90 -3.76
C PHE A 44 9.30 -2.75 -4.45
N GLY A 45 9.76 -2.31 -5.61
CA GLY A 45 9.09 -1.27 -6.37
C GLY A 45 9.66 -1.08 -7.76
N SER A 46 8.82 -0.56 -8.66
CA SER A 46 9.14 -0.34 -10.08
C SER A 46 10.16 0.79 -10.26
N ASP A 47 10.20 1.74 -9.34
CA ASP A 47 11.10 2.88 -9.40
C ASP A 47 11.81 3.13 -8.06
N LYS A 48 13.04 3.65 -8.15
CA LYS A 48 13.91 3.89 -6.99
C LYS A 48 13.29 4.86 -5.99
N SER A 49 12.54 5.86 -6.46
CA SER A 49 11.90 6.87 -5.60
C SER A 49 10.79 6.25 -4.75
N SER A 50 9.96 5.39 -5.34
CA SER A 50 8.94 4.62 -4.63
C SER A 50 9.56 3.65 -3.62
N VAL A 51 10.62 2.93 -4.02
CA VAL A 51 11.34 2.02 -3.10
C VAL A 51 11.92 2.78 -1.91
N GLN A 52 12.57 3.93 -2.15
CA GLN A 52 13.15 4.73 -1.07
C GLN A 52 12.09 5.23 -0.09
N THR A 53 10.96 5.71 -0.61
CA THR A 53 9.84 6.20 0.21
C THR A 53 9.25 5.07 1.06
N LEU A 54 9.00 3.92 0.45
CA LEU A 54 8.47 2.73 1.13
C LEU A 54 9.44 2.20 2.19
N LEU A 55 10.75 2.27 1.94
CA LEU A 55 11.78 1.83 2.88
C LEU A 55 11.89 2.74 4.09
N ILE A 56 11.85 4.06 3.90
CA ILE A 56 11.77 5.02 5.00
C ILE A 56 10.51 4.77 5.83
N LEU A 57 9.36 4.63 5.16
CA LEU A 57 8.07 4.36 5.83
C LEU A 57 8.14 3.07 6.67
N ALA A 58 8.69 1.99 6.10
CA ALA A 58 8.82 0.71 6.78
C ALA A 58 9.70 0.82 8.04
N ILE A 59 10.84 1.51 7.95
CA ILE A 59 11.75 1.72 9.10
C ILE A 59 11.07 2.58 10.18
N VAL A 60 10.40 3.66 9.80
CA VAL A 60 9.69 4.53 10.75
C VAL A 60 8.62 3.73 11.50
N LEU A 61 7.82 2.94 10.79
CA LEU A 61 6.81 2.07 11.40
C LEU A 61 7.45 1.00 12.29
N MET A 62 8.59 0.44 11.87
CA MET A 62 9.34 -0.56 12.62
C MET A 62 9.83 0.00 13.97
N VAL A 63 10.42 1.19 13.95
CA VAL A 63 10.90 1.88 15.16
C VAL A 63 9.73 2.30 16.05
N MET A 64 8.68 2.87 15.46
CA MET A 64 7.46 3.22 16.18
C MET A 64 6.88 2.00 16.90
N TYR A 65 6.76 0.88 16.20
CA TYR A 65 6.29 -0.38 16.77
C TYR A 65 7.18 -0.81 17.94
N PHE A 66 8.50 -0.79 17.78
CA PHE A 66 9.42 -1.23 18.84
C PHE A 66 9.43 -0.32 20.07
N ILE A 67 9.13 0.97 19.92
CA ILE A 67 9.03 1.93 21.02
C ILE A 67 7.68 1.79 21.74
N VAL A 68 6.59 1.67 20.99
CA VAL A 68 5.22 1.63 21.53
C VAL A 68 4.88 0.26 22.12
N PHE A 69 5.31 -0.82 21.47
CA PHE A 69 5.05 -2.21 21.87
C PHE A 69 6.26 -2.86 22.56
N ARG A 70 7.18 -2.04 23.09
CA ARG A 70 8.35 -2.46 23.87
C ARG A 70 8.00 -3.37 25.03
#